data_AF-A0A7T8IRQ3-F1
#
_entry.id   AF-A0A7T8IRQ3-F1
#
_cell.length_a   1.000
_cell.length_b   1.000
_cell.length_c   1.000
_cell.angle_alpha   90.00
_cell.angle_beta   90.00
_cell.angle_gamma   90.00
#
_symmetry.space_group_name_H-M   'P 1'
#
loop_
_entity.id
_entity.type
_entity.pdbx_description
1 polymer ?
#
loop_
_entity_poly.entity_id
_entity_poly.type
_entity_poly.pdbx_seq_one_letter_code
_entity_poly.pdbx_strand_id
1 'polypeptide(L)'
;MGEEPSAVGKKPSAISKEPSVMGEKISALTKEPSTKPRIVARYSEHGISDSSLPKRKVYQYRQANGVMAFSDKPPGSQEYQIILYDCFACRPDSKVNWQAIPLFDSDYAAEIALAAQTYNLDPALIRAVIHAESAFNAKALSRTGAMGLMQLMPDTAKELGVSNAFVVSQNIDAGSRYLAQMLARFDGDMTRALAAYNAGPTTVTQYRGVPPYPETRAYVKRVKILLERYRNLSRA
;
A
#
# COMPACT_ATOMS: atom_id res chain seq x y z
N MET A 1 66.65 16.13 24.09
CA MET A 1 66.54 16.53 22.67
C MET A 1 65.06 16.54 22.33
N GLY A 2 64.46 17.66 21.91
CA GLY A 2 65.00 19.01 21.83
C GLY A 2 63.92 20.00 21.36
N GLU A 3 63.96 21.20 21.93
CA GLU A 3 63.43 22.48 21.42
C GLU A 3 61.96 22.62 20.96
N GLU A 4 61.28 23.51 21.70
CA GLU A 4 60.15 24.37 21.31
C GLU A 4 60.52 25.29 20.11
N PRO A 5 59.62 26.06 19.46
CA PRO A 5 59.02 27.25 20.12
C PRO A 5 57.64 27.77 19.62
N SER A 6 57.03 28.63 20.46
CA SER A 6 56.31 29.92 20.19
C SER A 6 55.44 30.15 18.93
N ALA A 7 54.43 31.04 18.89
CA ALA A 7 53.52 31.76 19.82
C ALA A 7 52.96 33.03 19.11
N VAL A 8 51.91 33.68 19.68
CA VAL A 8 51.32 34.99 19.28
C VAL A 8 50.45 34.96 17.99
N GLY A 9 49.32 35.69 17.86
CA GLY A 9 48.54 36.46 18.83
C GLY A 9 47.59 37.52 18.21
N LYS A 10 47.03 38.41 19.07
CA LYS A 10 46.22 39.63 18.80
C LYS A 10 44.77 39.51 18.25
N LYS A 11 43.81 39.88 19.12
CA LYS A 11 42.55 40.65 18.87
C LYS A 11 42.86 42.17 18.91
N PRO A 12 41.92 43.16 18.79
CA PRO A 12 40.44 43.17 18.69
C PRO A 12 39.97 43.65 17.28
N SER A 13 38.86 44.35 16.94
CA SER A 13 37.69 45.03 17.58
C SER A 13 36.49 44.96 16.58
N ALA A 14 35.20 45.27 16.80
CA ALA A 14 34.33 45.95 17.80
C ALA A 14 33.57 47.19 17.23
N ILE A 15 32.25 47.06 17.05
CA ILE A 15 31.18 48.08 17.27
C ILE A 15 30.82 49.13 16.18
N SER A 16 29.63 48.93 15.57
CA SER A 16 28.53 49.90 15.26
C SER A 16 28.37 50.68 13.93
N LYS A 17 27.07 50.94 13.64
CA LYS A 17 26.42 52.10 12.94
C LYS A 17 26.31 52.20 11.40
N GLU A 18 25.06 52.09 10.94
CA GLU A 18 24.42 52.87 9.86
C GLU A 18 24.24 54.37 10.26
N PRO A 19 23.77 55.34 9.42
CA PRO A 19 23.08 55.21 8.11
C PRO A 19 23.46 56.24 7.00
N SER A 20 22.78 56.19 5.83
CA SER A 20 22.08 57.34 5.16
C SER A 20 22.13 57.43 3.60
N VAL A 21 20.99 57.12 2.96
CA VAL A 21 20.30 57.85 1.84
C VAL A 21 21.09 58.42 0.63
N MET A 22 20.75 57.98 -0.60
CA MET A 22 20.34 58.84 -1.76
C MET A 22 20.00 58.03 -3.04
N GLY A 23 18.97 58.45 -3.80
CA GLY A 23 18.64 57.98 -5.16
C GLY A 23 18.00 56.57 -5.29
N GLU A 24 17.12 56.25 -6.26
CA GLU A 24 16.43 57.05 -7.29
C GLU A 24 14.98 56.53 -7.51
N LYS A 25 14.16 57.27 -8.27
CA LYS A 25 12.79 56.86 -8.65
C LYS A 25 12.81 55.84 -9.80
N ILE A 26 11.90 54.87 -9.78
CA ILE A 26 11.38 54.25 -11.02
C ILE A 26 9.86 54.08 -10.93
N SER A 27 9.20 54.14 -12.10
CA SER A 27 7.75 54.30 -12.21
C SER A 27 6.96 53.03 -11.91
N ALA A 28 5.68 53.20 -11.54
CA ALA A 28 4.76 52.09 -11.32
C ALA A 28 4.40 51.38 -12.65
N LEU A 29 4.47 50.05 -12.63
CA LEU A 29 3.84 49.17 -13.62
C LEU A 29 2.88 48.25 -12.89
N THR A 30 1.61 48.62 -12.87
CA THR A 30 0.54 47.87 -12.21
C THR A 30 0.28 46.57 -12.96
N LYS A 31 0.82 45.46 -12.46
CA LYS A 31 0.39 44.12 -12.88
C LYS A 31 -1.01 43.86 -12.37
N GLU A 32 -1.98 43.75 -13.27
CA GLU A 32 -3.29 43.23 -12.92
C GLU A 32 -3.17 41.79 -12.37
N PRO A 33 -3.94 41.43 -11.34
CA PRO A 33 -3.90 40.09 -10.77
C PRO A 33 -4.53 39.09 -11.74
N SER A 34 -3.72 38.28 -12.41
CA SER A 34 -4.19 37.18 -13.26
C SER A 34 -5.01 36.18 -12.43
N THR A 35 -6.33 36.32 -12.48
CA THR A 35 -7.29 35.42 -11.83
C THR A 35 -7.32 34.10 -12.58
N LYS A 36 -6.38 33.21 -12.25
CA LYS A 36 -6.37 31.82 -12.72
C LYS A 36 -7.77 31.22 -12.52
N PRO A 37 -8.37 30.57 -13.55
CA PRO A 37 -9.70 30.00 -13.44
C PRO A 37 -9.74 29.02 -12.26
N ARG A 38 -10.69 29.23 -11.35
CA ARG A 38 -10.83 28.44 -10.11
C ARG A 38 -11.51 27.10 -10.40
N ILE A 39 -10.79 26.24 -11.14
CA ILE A 39 -11.23 24.87 -11.46
C ILE A 39 -11.49 24.14 -10.14
N VAL A 40 -12.76 23.81 -9.89
CA VAL A 40 -13.18 23.07 -8.69
C VAL A 40 -12.79 21.61 -8.88
N ALA A 41 -11.77 21.16 -8.16
CA ALA A 41 -11.26 19.80 -8.26
C ALA A 41 -12.35 18.77 -7.93
N ARG A 42 -12.78 17.99 -8.94
CA ARG A 42 -13.74 16.91 -8.77
C ARG A 42 -13.01 15.65 -8.33
N TYR A 43 -13.34 15.15 -7.14
CA TYR A 43 -13.00 13.80 -6.72
C TYR A 43 -13.85 12.80 -7.51
N SER A 44 -13.38 11.56 -7.69
CA SER A 44 -14.28 10.50 -8.16
C SER A 44 -15.30 10.15 -7.07
N GLU A 45 -16.56 9.97 -7.47
CA GLU A 45 -17.69 9.70 -6.56
C GLU A 45 -17.51 8.40 -5.73
N HIS A 46 -16.60 7.54 -6.17
CA HIS A 46 -16.28 6.26 -5.55
C HIS A 46 -15.09 6.37 -4.55
N GLY A 47 -14.58 7.58 -4.31
CA GLY A 47 -13.41 7.85 -3.46
C GLY A 47 -13.74 8.14 -2.00
N ILE A 48 -14.04 7.11 -1.20
CA ILE A 48 -14.18 7.26 0.26
C ILE A 48 -12.86 7.78 0.85
N SER A 49 -12.94 8.87 1.61
CA SER A 49 -11.80 9.57 2.15
C SER A 49 -11.69 9.43 3.67
N ASP A 50 -11.05 8.37 4.16
CA ASP A 50 -10.44 8.41 5.51
C ASP A 50 -9.39 9.54 5.54
N SER A 51 -9.39 10.36 6.57
CA SER A 51 -8.61 11.60 6.70
C SER A 51 -7.19 11.40 7.25
N SER A 52 -6.89 10.23 7.79
CA SER A 52 -5.70 9.93 8.62
C SER A 52 -4.34 9.90 7.90
N LEU A 53 -4.30 9.63 6.58
CA LEU A 53 -3.05 9.37 5.84
C LEU A 53 -2.90 10.19 4.54
N PRO A 54 -1.66 10.48 4.09
CA PRO A 54 -1.39 11.22 2.86
C PRO A 54 -1.74 10.39 1.62
N LYS A 55 -2.97 10.56 1.14
CA LYS A 55 -3.49 9.88 -0.06
C LYS A 55 -2.60 10.14 -1.27
N ARG A 56 -2.14 9.07 -1.94
CA ARG A 56 -1.57 9.17 -3.29
C ARG A 56 -2.67 9.57 -4.27
N LYS A 57 -2.69 10.86 -4.60
CA LYS A 57 -3.58 11.44 -5.62
C LYS A 57 -2.97 11.17 -6.99
N VAL A 58 -3.78 10.67 -7.93
CA VAL A 58 -3.46 10.73 -9.35
C VAL A 58 -4.46 11.65 -10.03
N TYR A 59 -3.93 12.62 -10.76
CA TYR A 59 -4.70 13.59 -11.52
C TYR A 59 -4.91 13.04 -12.92
N GLN A 60 -6.14 12.62 -13.22
CA GLN A 60 -6.54 12.18 -14.55
C GLN A 60 -7.09 13.37 -15.33
N TYR A 61 -6.61 13.59 -16.55
CA TYR A 61 -7.06 14.68 -17.40
C TYR A 61 -7.01 14.31 -18.88
N ARG A 62 -7.72 15.06 -19.73
CA ARG A 62 -7.64 14.91 -21.19
C ARG A 62 -6.68 15.96 -21.75
N GLN A 63 -5.70 15.51 -22.51
CA GLN A 63 -4.79 16.37 -23.28
C GLN A 63 -5.51 16.96 -24.51
N ALA A 64 -4.95 18.04 -25.09
CA ALA A 64 -5.53 18.73 -26.25
C ALA A 64 -5.62 17.85 -27.53
N ASN A 65 -4.78 16.81 -27.62
CA ASN A 65 -4.82 15.77 -28.65
C ASN A 65 -5.88 14.66 -28.39
N GLY A 66 -6.72 14.83 -27.36
CA GLY A 66 -7.74 13.86 -26.95
C GLY A 66 -7.25 12.72 -26.04
N VAL A 67 -5.94 12.54 -25.85
CA VAL A 67 -5.35 11.44 -25.06
C VAL A 67 -5.66 11.63 -23.56
N MET A 68 -5.98 10.52 -22.88
CA MET A 68 -6.12 10.52 -21.42
C MET A 68 -4.75 10.39 -20.75
N ALA A 69 -4.42 11.34 -19.88
CA ALA A 69 -3.15 11.40 -19.15
C ALA A 69 -3.39 11.26 -17.63
N PHE A 70 -2.35 10.80 -16.94
CA PHE A 70 -2.31 10.57 -15.49
C PHE A 70 -1.03 11.18 -14.93
N SER A 71 -1.12 11.91 -13.81
CA SER A 71 0.04 12.55 -13.17
C SER A 71 -0.05 12.49 -11.63
N ASP A 72 1.10 12.58 -10.96
CA ASP A 72 1.23 12.82 -9.51
C ASP A 72 0.94 14.28 -9.12
N LYS A 73 0.84 15.19 -10.09
CA LYS A 73 0.66 16.64 -9.91
C LYS A 73 -0.56 17.15 -10.68
N PRO A 74 -1.23 18.22 -10.21
CA PRO A 74 -2.37 18.80 -10.93
C PRO A 74 -1.90 19.45 -12.24
N PRO A 75 -2.59 19.22 -13.38
CA PRO A 75 -2.32 19.96 -14.61
C PRO A 75 -2.73 21.45 -14.43
N GLY A 76 -1.97 22.35 -15.06
CA GLY A 76 -2.04 23.78 -14.72
C GLY A 76 -3.30 24.53 -15.18
N SER A 77 -3.92 24.12 -16.28
CA SER A 77 -5.04 24.83 -16.92
C SER A 77 -6.10 23.92 -17.58
N GLN A 78 -5.96 22.59 -17.44
CA GLN A 78 -6.92 21.61 -17.96
C GLN A 78 -7.87 21.18 -16.83
N GLU A 79 -9.11 20.83 -17.16
CA GLU A 79 -9.97 20.12 -16.20
C GLU A 79 -9.39 18.74 -15.88
N TYR A 80 -9.50 18.35 -14.60
CA TYR A 80 -8.96 17.09 -14.11
C TYR A 80 -9.88 16.47 -13.05
N GLN A 81 -9.81 15.14 -12.94
CA GLN A 81 -10.41 14.36 -11.87
C GLN A 81 -9.32 13.84 -10.93
N ILE A 82 -9.58 13.83 -9.63
CA ILE A 82 -8.67 13.21 -8.65
C ILE A 82 -9.08 11.74 -8.48
N ILE A 83 -8.25 10.84 -9.01
CA ILE A 83 -8.24 9.42 -8.66
C ILE A 83 -7.54 9.26 -7.31
N LEU A 84 -8.16 8.50 -6.42
CA LEU A 84 -7.54 8.00 -5.20
C LEU A 84 -7.28 6.51 -5.39
N TYR A 85 -6.03 6.07 -5.25
CA TYR A 85 -5.78 4.63 -5.23
C TYR A 85 -6.35 4.01 -3.95
N ASP A 86 -7.18 3.00 -4.18
CA ASP A 86 -7.82 2.17 -3.18
C ASP A 86 -7.81 0.74 -3.71
N CYS A 87 -7.78 -0.24 -2.82
CA CYS A 87 -8.06 -1.61 -3.24
C CYS A 87 -9.57 -1.75 -3.40
N PHE A 88 -10.12 -1.32 -4.55
CA PHE A 88 -11.55 -1.42 -4.86
C PHE A 88 -12.07 -2.86 -4.71
N ALA A 89 -11.23 -3.86 -5.00
CA ALA A 89 -11.52 -5.27 -4.79
C ALA A 89 -11.56 -5.69 -3.30
N CYS A 90 -10.80 -5.01 -2.44
CA CYS A 90 -10.70 -5.33 -1.01
C CYS A 90 -11.94 -4.87 -0.22
N ARG A 91 -12.60 -3.79 -0.67
CA ARG A 91 -13.72 -3.16 0.05
C ARG A 91 -14.93 -4.10 0.26
N PRO A 92 -15.75 -3.91 1.32
CA PRO A 92 -16.94 -4.70 1.56
C PRO A 92 -18.05 -4.52 0.51
N ASP A 93 -18.13 -3.33 -0.12
CA ASP A 93 -19.11 -2.95 -1.14
C ASP A 93 -18.68 -3.31 -2.57
N SER A 94 -17.56 -4.02 -2.72
CA SER A 94 -16.95 -4.28 -4.02
C SER A 94 -17.85 -5.11 -4.95
N LYS A 95 -18.10 -4.56 -6.14
CA LYS A 95 -18.89 -5.23 -7.20
C LYS A 95 -18.08 -6.23 -8.05
N VAL A 96 -16.87 -6.61 -7.60
CA VAL A 96 -16.01 -7.58 -8.32
C VAL A 96 -16.65 -8.97 -8.30
N ASN A 97 -16.81 -9.57 -9.49
CA ASN A 97 -17.31 -10.93 -9.65
C ASN A 97 -16.18 -11.96 -9.41
N TRP A 98 -16.02 -12.37 -8.15
CA TRP A 98 -15.01 -13.36 -7.73
C TRP A 98 -15.20 -14.76 -8.34
N GLN A 99 -16.40 -15.06 -8.85
CA GLN A 99 -16.71 -16.28 -9.58
C GLN A 99 -16.18 -16.25 -11.03
N ALA A 100 -15.90 -15.06 -11.59
CA ALA A 100 -15.50 -14.87 -12.99
C ALA A 100 -14.11 -14.24 -13.19
N ILE A 101 -13.47 -13.68 -12.14
CA ILE A 101 -12.13 -13.08 -12.24
C ILE A 101 -11.09 -14.09 -12.78
N PRO A 102 -10.16 -13.72 -13.70
CA PRO A 102 -9.13 -14.64 -14.21
C PRO A 102 -8.28 -15.27 -13.10
N LEU A 103 -7.78 -16.48 -13.30
CA LEU A 103 -6.95 -17.20 -12.33
C LEU A 103 -5.47 -17.19 -12.75
N PHE A 104 -4.59 -17.20 -11.75
CA PHE A 104 -3.13 -17.19 -11.89
C PHE A 104 -2.56 -18.57 -11.51
N ASP A 105 -2.25 -19.39 -12.51
CA ASP A 105 -1.90 -20.82 -12.40
C ASP A 105 -0.39 -21.08 -12.40
N SER A 106 0.34 -20.30 -13.17
CA SER A 106 1.76 -20.42 -13.46
C SER A 106 2.60 -19.44 -12.63
N ASP A 107 2.03 -18.28 -12.26
CA ASP A 107 2.68 -17.31 -11.37
C ASP A 107 3.09 -17.94 -10.03
N TYR A 108 4.36 -17.70 -9.68
CA TYR A 108 5.05 -18.15 -8.46
C TYR A 108 4.86 -19.64 -8.13
N ALA A 109 4.66 -20.49 -9.15
CA ALA A 109 4.31 -21.89 -8.96
C ALA A 109 5.36 -22.69 -8.18
N ALA A 110 6.65 -22.36 -8.32
CA ALA A 110 7.73 -23.02 -7.60
C ALA A 110 7.72 -22.67 -6.10
N GLU A 111 7.62 -21.38 -5.78
CA GLU A 111 7.56 -20.89 -4.40
C GLU A 111 6.28 -21.36 -3.68
N ILE A 112 5.15 -21.36 -4.38
CA ILE A 112 3.86 -21.86 -3.86
C ILE A 112 3.90 -23.37 -3.63
N ALA A 113 4.49 -24.16 -4.55
CA ALA A 113 4.62 -25.61 -4.38
C ALA A 113 5.58 -25.96 -3.23
N LEU A 114 6.70 -25.26 -3.10
CA LEU A 114 7.63 -25.41 -1.99
C LEU A 114 6.95 -25.10 -0.64
N ALA A 115 6.30 -23.94 -0.52
CA ALA A 115 5.63 -23.54 0.72
C ALA A 115 4.44 -24.47 1.07
N ALA A 116 3.70 -24.96 0.06
CA ALA A 116 2.67 -25.97 0.25
C ALA A 116 3.23 -27.27 0.85
N GLN A 117 4.37 -27.75 0.32
CA GLN A 117 5.04 -28.94 0.83
C GLN A 117 5.60 -28.73 2.24
N THR A 118 6.31 -27.61 2.49
CA THR A 118 6.93 -27.30 3.78
C THR A 118 5.92 -27.16 4.92
N TYR A 119 4.74 -26.58 4.65
CA TYR A 119 3.74 -26.28 5.67
C TYR A 119 2.49 -27.17 5.62
N ASN A 120 2.52 -28.25 4.82
CA ASN A 120 1.39 -29.17 4.59
C ASN A 120 0.08 -28.45 4.25
N LEU A 121 0.14 -27.52 3.29
CA LEU A 121 -0.99 -26.72 2.83
C LEU A 121 -1.44 -27.12 1.42
N ASP A 122 -2.71 -26.89 1.15
CA ASP A 122 -3.27 -26.96 -0.20
C ASP A 122 -2.69 -25.83 -1.08
N PRO A 123 -2.00 -26.11 -2.21
CA PRO A 123 -1.49 -25.07 -3.11
C PRO A 123 -2.58 -24.11 -3.61
N ALA A 124 -3.82 -24.60 -3.79
CA ALA A 124 -4.96 -23.78 -4.19
C ALA A 124 -5.37 -22.78 -3.11
N LEU A 125 -5.12 -23.08 -1.83
CA LEU A 125 -5.35 -22.15 -0.72
C LEU A 125 -4.32 -21.03 -0.70
N ILE A 126 -3.04 -21.34 -0.90
CA ILE A 126 -1.97 -20.32 -0.99
C ILE A 126 -2.27 -19.39 -2.17
N ARG A 127 -2.62 -19.93 -3.35
CA ARG A 127 -3.07 -19.13 -4.51
C ARG A 127 -4.29 -18.28 -4.19
N ALA A 128 -5.29 -18.83 -3.51
CA ALA A 128 -6.52 -18.09 -3.14
C ALA A 128 -6.25 -16.93 -2.18
N VAL A 129 -5.32 -17.08 -1.22
CA VAL A 129 -4.89 -16.01 -0.33
C VAL A 129 -4.09 -14.95 -1.08
N ILE A 130 -3.06 -15.32 -1.85
CA ILE A 130 -2.26 -14.37 -2.67
C ILE A 130 -3.16 -13.54 -3.58
N HIS A 131 -4.14 -14.17 -4.24
CA HIS A 131 -5.11 -13.50 -5.09
C HIS A 131 -6.01 -12.55 -4.27
N ALA A 132 -6.54 -13.00 -3.13
CA ALA A 132 -7.44 -12.23 -2.29
C ALA A 132 -6.81 -11.00 -1.62
N GLU A 133 -5.49 -11.06 -1.39
CA GLU A 133 -4.67 -10.04 -0.72
C GLU A 133 -4.03 -9.04 -1.70
N SER A 134 -3.36 -9.53 -2.76
CA SER A 134 -2.53 -8.71 -3.65
C SER A 134 -2.91 -8.77 -5.13
N ALA A 135 -3.83 -9.67 -5.53
CA ALA A 135 -4.03 -10.06 -6.93
C ALA A 135 -2.70 -10.39 -7.65
N PHE A 136 -1.84 -11.17 -6.98
CA PHE A 136 -0.50 -11.58 -7.44
C PHE A 136 0.53 -10.44 -7.64
N ASN A 137 0.25 -9.22 -7.17
CA ASN A 137 1.22 -8.12 -7.22
C ASN A 137 2.26 -8.21 -6.09
N ALA A 138 3.46 -8.71 -6.38
CA ALA A 138 4.56 -8.81 -5.42
C ALA A 138 5.05 -7.45 -4.84
N LYS A 139 4.66 -6.33 -5.44
CA LYS A 139 4.95 -4.96 -4.96
C LYS A 139 3.74 -4.30 -4.29
N ALA A 140 2.71 -5.07 -3.93
CA ALA A 140 1.53 -4.56 -3.23
C ALA A 140 1.88 -4.00 -1.84
N LEU A 141 1.36 -2.81 -1.55
CA LEU A 141 1.48 -2.11 -0.26
C LEU A 141 0.11 -1.56 0.14
N SER A 142 -0.46 -2.04 1.24
CA SER A 142 -1.75 -1.56 1.73
C SER A 142 -1.64 -0.16 2.38
N ARG A 143 -2.80 0.46 2.65
CA ARG A 143 -2.89 1.70 3.43
C ARG A 143 -2.38 1.55 4.87
N THR A 144 -2.49 0.36 5.45
CA THR A 144 -2.03 0.03 6.81
C THR A 144 -0.58 -0.47 6.85
N GLY A 145 0.11 -0.52 5.72
CA GLY A 145 1.51 -0.96 5.63
C GLY A 145 1.71 -2.47 5.42
N ALA A 146 0.68 -3.21 5.05
CA ALA A 146 0.80 -4.63 4.69
C ALA A 146 1.52 -4.80 3.33
N MET A 147 2.41 -5.79 3.21
CA MET A 147 3.40 -5.87 2.13
C MET A 147 3.40 -7.21 1.37
N GLY A 148 3.64 -7.11 0.05
CA GLY A 148 3.89 -8.23 -0.83
C GLY A 148 2.66 -9.10 -1.14
N LEU A 149 2.91 -10.30 -1.68
CA LEU A 149 1.91 -11.20 -2.26
C LEU A 149 0.82 -11.64 -1.26
N MET A 150 1.20 -11.93 -0.02
CA MET A 150 0.33 -12.40 1.06
C MET A 150 0.07 -11.31 2.11
N GLN A 151 0.32 -10.03 1.77
CA GLN A 151 0.07 -8.84 2.58
C GLN A 151 0.45 -8.97 4.07
N LEU A 152 1.73 -9.27 4.32
CA LEU A 152 2.26 -9.33 5.68
C LEU A 152 2.37 -7.93 6.29
N MET A 153 1.80 -7.72 7.48
CA MET A 153 2.03 -6.51 8.27
C MET A 153 3.50 -6.42 8.73
N PRO A 154 4.07 -5.22 8.97
CA PRO A 154 5.50 -5.08 9.26
C PRO A 154 5.96 -5.84 10.51
N ASP A 155 5.17 -5.82 11.59
CA ASP A 155 5.49 -6.52 12.83
C ASP A 155 5.40 -8.04 12.65
N THR A 156 4.36 -8.54 11.97
CA THR A 156 4.21 -9.95 11.62
C THR A 156 5.36 -10.44 10.72
N ALA A 157 5.78 -9.63 9.74
CA ALA A 157 6.94 -9.94 8.90
C ALA A 157 8.22 -10.06 9.74
N LYS A 158 8.43 -9.13 10.68
CA LYS A 158 9.57 -9.14 11.62
C LYS A 158 9.55 -10.34 12.57
N GLU A 159 8.40 -10.69 13.16
CA GLU A 159 8.19 -11.90 13.97
C GLU A 159 8.48 -13.18 13.17
N LEU A 160 8.21 -13.16 11.87
CA LEU A 160 8.49 -14.26 10.95
C LEU A 160 9.92 -14.22 10.36
N GLY A 161 10.79 -13.30 10.78
CA GLY A 161 12.18 -13.20 10.32
C GLY A 161 12.35 -12.72 8.88
N VAL A 162 11.32 -12.14 8.26
CA VAL A 162 11.36 -11.60 6.90
C VAL A 162 12.18 -10.32 6.88
N SER A 163 13.28 -10.31 6.12
CA SER A 163 14.13 -9.13 5.96
C SER A 163 13.62 -8.15 4.91
N ASN A 164 12.86 -8.63 3.91
CA ASN A 164 12.18 -7.78 2.94
C ASN A 164 10.90 -8.45 2.43
N ALA A 165 9.75 -7.96 2.87
CA ALA A 165 8.44 -8.50 2.52
C ALA A 165 8.02 -8.28 1.05
N PHE A 166 8.80 -7.56 0.24
CA PHE A 166 8.62 -7.49 -1.22
C PHE A 166 9.43 -8.55 -2.00
N VAL A 167 10.23 -9.38 -1.32
CA VAL A 167 10.89 -10.54 -1.92
C VAL A 167 9.90 -11.69 -1.98
N VAL A 168 9.57 -12.15 -3.19
CA VAL A 168 8.57 -13.19 -3.49
C VAL A 168 8.72 -14.41 -2.58
N SER A 169 9.91 -15.02 -2.54
CA SER A 169 10.17 -16.24 -1.77
C SER A 169 10.00 -16.04 -0.27
N GLN A 170 10.54 -14.95 0.30
CA GLN A 170 10.35 -14.64 1.72
C GLN A 170 8.88 -14.39 2.08
N ASN A 171 8.14 -13.70 1.20
CA ASN A 171 6.75 -13.34 1.45
C ASN A 171 5.81 -14.56 1.36
N ILE A 172 6.00 -15.42 0.36
CA ILE A 172 5.23 -16.67 0.20
C ILE A 172 5.55 -17.65 1.34
N ASP A 173 6.84 -17.83 1.69
CA ASP A 173 7.24 -18.70 2.81
C ASP A 173 6.59 -18.25 4.12
N ALA A 174 6.82 -16.99 4.52
CA ALA A 174 6.35 -16.49 5.80
C ALA A 174 4.82 -16.36 5.84
N GLY A 175 4.17 -15.93 4.76
CA GLY A 175 2.71 -15.88 4.65
C GLY A 175 2.07 -17.26 4.73
N SER A 176 2.66 -18.27 4.07
CA SER A 176 2.20 -19.65 4.15
C SER A 176 2.42 -20.24 5.55
N ARG A 177 3.56 -19.94 6.19
CA ARG A 177 3.83 -20.35 7.58
C ARG A 177 2.82 -19.73 8.55
N TYR A 178 2.51 -18.45 8.40
CA TYR A 178 1.51 -17.76 9.23
C TYR A 178 0.10 -18.32 8.99
N LEU A 179 -0.26 -18.63 7.74
CA LEU A 179 -1.52 -19.30 7.40
C LEU A 179 -1.63 -20.69 8.03
N ALA A 180 -0.56 -21.49 8.01
CA ALA A 180 -0.50 -22.78 8.69
C ALA A 180 -0.60 -22.65 10.22
N GLN A 181 0.04 -21.64 10.81
CA GLN A 181 -0.12 -21.30 12.23
C GLN A 181 -1.57 -20.91 12.57
N MET A 182 -2.27 -20.18 11.70
CA MET A 182 -3.69 -19.86 11.91
C MET A 182 -4.58 -21.11 11.80
N LEU A 183 -4.31 -22.02 10.85
CA LEU A 183 -5.04 -23.28 10.74
C LEU A 183 -4.83 -24.18 11.97
N ALA A 184 -3.59 -24.31 12.45
CA ALA A 184 -3.27 -25.06 13.66
C ALA A 184 -3.91 -24.44 14.92
N ARG A 185 -3.91 -23.10 15.04
CA ARG A 185 -4.49 -22.37 16.19
C ARG A 185 -6.03 -22.47 16.29
N PHE A 186 -6.71 -22.82 15.20
CA PHE A 186 -8.17 -22.93 15.15
C PHE A 186 -8.64 -24.33 14.71
N ASP A 187 -7.88 -25.37 15.07
CA ASP A 187 -8.25 -26.78 14.92
C ASP A 187 -8.63 -27.20 13.48
N GLY A 188 -8.05 -26.54 12.48
CA GLY A 188 -8.36 -26.75 11.07
C GLY A 188 -9.61 -26.01 10.55
N ASP A 189 -10.31 -25.21 11.37
CA ASP A 189 -11.41 -24.36 10.90
C ASP A 189 -10.86 -23.24 9.99
N MET A 190 -10.85 -23.53 8.71
CA MET A 190 -10.53 -22.63 7.59
C MET A 190 -11.23 -21.27 7.70
N THR A 191 -12.45 -21.22 8.25
CA THR A 191 -13.25 -19.98 8.35
C THR A 191 -12.73 -19.08 9.47
N ARG A 192 -12.35 -19.65 10.62
CA ARG A 192 -11.66 -18.94 11.70
C ARG A 192 -10.22 -18.60 11.34
N ALA A 193 -9.48 -19.52 10.72
CA ALA A 193 -8.09 -19.32 10.32
C ALA A 193 -7.94 -18.16 9.32
N LEU A 194 -8.80 -18.09 8.29
CA LEU A 194 -8.80 -16.98 7.34
C LEU A 194 -9.27 -15.65 7.98
N ALA A 195 -10.23 -15.70 8.92
CA ALA A 195 -10.60 -14.50 9.68
C ALA A 195 -9.44 -14.01 10.57
N ALA A 196 -8.65 -14.92 11.14
CA ALA A 196 -7.51 -14.62 12.00
C ALA A 196 -6.29 -14.10 11.23
N TYR A 197 -6.08 -14.61 10.01
CA TYR A 197 -5.08 -14.08 9.08
C TYR A 197 -5.34 -12.59 8.80
N ASN A 198 -6.60 -12.22 8.52
CA ASN A 198 -6.99 -10.86 8.15
C ASN A 198 -7.23 -9.89 9.33
N ALA A 199 -7.86 -10.35 10.43
CA ALA A 199 -8.27 -9.50 11.56
C ALA A 199 -7.44 -9.70 12.84
N GLY A 200 -6.40 -10.53 12.77
CA GLY A 200 -5.60 -10.96 13.92
C GLY A 200 -6.25 -12.09 14.73
N PRO A 201 -5.48 -13.09 15.20
CA PRO A 201 -6.04 -14.24 15.90
C PRO A 201 -6.65 -13.91 17.26
N THR A 202 -6.12 -12.90 17.97
CA THR A 202 -6.69 -12.43 19.25
C THR A 202 -8.13 -11.97 19.08
N THR A 203 -8.44 -11.25 18.00
CA THR A 203 -9.78 -10.81 17.62
C THR A 203 -10.72 -12.00 17.43
N VAL A 204 -10.31 -13.02 16.66
CA VAL A 204 -11.12 -14.23 16.42
C VAL A 204 -11.32 -15.04 17.71
N THR A 205 -10.33 -15.11 18.60
CA THR A 205 -10.47 -15.71 19.93
C THR A 205 -11.50 -14.95 20.78
N GLN A 206 -11.45 -13.61 20.81
CA GLN A 206 -12.39 -12.78 21.58
C GLN A 206 -13.84 -12.89 21.08
N TYR A 207 -14.05 -12.80 19.76
CA TYR A 207 -15.39 -12.97 19.15
C TYR A 207 -15.84 -14.44 19.06
N ARG A 208 -15.00 -15.41 19.44
CA ARG A 208 -15.24 -16.87 19.34
C ARG A 208 -15.59 -17.35 17.92
N GLY A 209 -15.16 -16.60 16.90
CA GLY A 209 -15.59 -16.76 15.51
C GLY A 209 -15.14 -15.58 14.65
N VAL A 210 -15.69 -15.48 13.43
CA VAL A 210 -15.43 -14.36 12.52
C VAL A 210 -15.96 -13.06 13.15
N PRO A 211 -15.14 -12.01 13.32
CA PRO A 211 -15.60 -10.75 13.90
C PRO A 211 -16.67 -10.09 13.01
N PRO A 212 -17.53 -9.21 13.57
CA PRO A 212 -18.60 -8.52 12.83
C PRO A 212 -18.10 -7.43 11.88
N TYR A 213 -16.84 -7.50 11.43
CA TYR A 213 -16.21 -6.54 10.52
C TYR A 213 -16.60 -6.85 9.07
N PRO A 214 -17.16 -5.88 8.31
CA PRO A 214 -17.54 -6.07 6.91
C PRO A 214 -16.38 -6.61 6.03
N GLU A 215 -15.17 -6.07 6.24
CA GLU A 215 -13.95 -6.37 5.50
C GLU A 215 -13.55 -7.84 5.67
N THR A 216 -13.46 -8.31 6.92
CA THR A 216 -13.07 -9.69 7.24
C THR A 216 -14.08 -10.71 6.75
N ARG A 217 -15.39 -10.41 6.82
CA ARG A 217 -16.42 -11.27 6.24
C ARG A 217 -16.34 -11.33 4.71
N ALA A 218 -16.09 -10.20 4.06
CA ALA A 218 -15.87 -10.14 2.62
C ALA A 218 -14.60 -10.90 2.20
N TYR A 219 -13.51 -10.76 2.96
CA TYR A 219 -12.25 -11.48 2.76
C TYR A 219 -12.42 -13.00 2.86
N VAL A 220 -13.02 -13.50 3.96
CA VAL A 220 -13.25 -14.95 4.14
C VAL A 220 -14.14 -15.52 3.03
N LYS A 221 -15.16 -14.77 2.58
CA LYS A 221 -15.99 -15.15 1.42
C LYS A 221 -15.16 -15.17 0.12
N ARG A 222 -14.33 -14.15 -0.12
CA ARG A 222 -13.45 -14.02 -1.29
C ARG A 222 -12.49 -15.20 -1.40
N VAL A 223 -11.74 -15.51 -0.34
CA VAL A 223 -10.77 -16.61 -0.35
C VAL A 223 -11.47 -17.96 -0.58
N LYS A 224 -12.62 -18.22 0.07
CA LYS A 224 -13.35 -19.48 -0.12
C LYS A 224 -13.92 -19.66 -1.54
N ILE A 225 -14.30 -18.58 -2.23
CA ILE A 225 -14.66 -18.63 -3.66
C ILE A 225 -13.43 -18.94 -4.52
N LEU A 226 -12.31 -18.27 -4.28
CA LEU A 226 -11.08 -18.45 -5.05
C LEU A 226 -10.47 -19.85 -4.85
N LEU A 227 -10.53 -20.39 -3.62
CA LEU A 227 -10.05 -21.74 -3.27
C LEU A 227 -10.70 -22.81 -4.15
N GLU A 228 -12.03 -22.88 -4.21
CA GLU A 228 -12.71 -23.90 -5.01
C GLU A 228 -12.49 -23.72 -6.51
N ARG A 229 -12.29 -22.47 -6.97
CA ARG A 229 -11.94 -22.19 -8.37
C ARG A 229 -10.52 -22.66 -8.72
N TYR A 230 -9.54 -22.43 -7.84
CA TYR A 230 -8.18 -22.95 -8.02
C TYR A 230 -8.12 -24.48 -7.90
N ARG A 231 -8.87 -25.08 -6.98
CA ARG A 231 -9.01 -26.55 -6.84
C ARG A 231 -9.57 -27.21 -8.09
N ASN A 232 -10.55 -26.57 -8.73
CA ASN A 232 -11.13 -27.09 -9.97
C ASN A 232 -10.20 -26.89 -11.17
N LEU A 233 -9.40 -25.82 -11.18
CA LEU A 233 -8.34 -25.65 -12.19
C LEU A 233 -7.24 -26.71 -12.07
N SER A 234 -6.86 -27.11 -10.84
CA SER A 234 -5.89 -28.20 -10.61
C SER A 234 -6.46 -29.62 -10.78
N ARG A 235 -7.68 -29.75 -11.32
CA ARG A 235 -8.37 -31.04 -11.61
C ARG A 235 -8.76 -31.19 -13.09
N ALA A 236 -8.47 -30.18 -13.92
CA ALA A 236 -8.81 -30.11 -15.33
C ALA A 236 -7.59 -30.41 -16.21
#